data_AF-A0A0D2RDY3-F1
#
_entry.id   AF-A0A0D2RDY3-F1
#
_cell.length_a   1.000
_cell.length_b   1.000
_cell.length_c   1.000
_cell.angle_alpha   90.00
_cell.angle_beta   90.00
_cell.angle_gamma   90.00
#
_symmetry.space_group_name_H-M   'P 1'
#
loop_
_entity.id
_entity.type
_entity.pdbx_description
1 polymer ?
#
loop_
_entity_poly.entity_id
_entity_poly.type
_entity_poly.pdbx_seq_one_letter_code
_entity_poly.pdbx_strand_id
1 'polypeptide(L)'
;MAGVSLKCGDCGALLKSVEEAQEHAELTSHSNFSESTEAVLNLVCSSCGKPCRSKIESDLHTKRTGHTEFIDKTLEAAKPISLEVPKVAKESEEAIAAGSTSEPEEMVVPEVDKKLLEELEAMGFPTARATRAIHFSGNTSLEAAVNWVVEHEADPDIDQMPMVPVNRHVEASKPSLTPEEMKLKAQELRQREGGSLGCHQRSLQQHRNLLHPLWRRKRAHCQLGLPQRLNKCANVCDPSSKITRMMMRKSREHSRLFLHT
;
A
#
# COMPACT_ATOMS: atom_id res chain seq x y z
N MET A 1 21.84 29.17 7.01
CA MET A 1 20.85 28.60 7.95
C MET A 1 20.40 27.30 7.33
N ALA A 2 20.46 26.17 8.04
CA ALA A 2 19.98 24.90 7.49
C ALA A 2 18.46 24.99 7.25
N GLY A 3 17.98 24.54 6.09
CA GLY A 3 16.55 24.42 5.82
C GLY A 3 15.87 23.50 6.84
N VAL A 4 14.71 23.95 7.34
CA VAL A 4 13.91 23.20 8.34
C VAL A 4 12.83 22.35 7.64
N SER A 5 12.54 22.65 6.38
CA SER A 5 11.61 21.88 5.54
C SER A 5 11.97 21.97 4.06
N LEU A 6 11.37 21.10 3.26
CA LEU A 6 11.42 21.14 1.80
C LEU A 6 10.10 21.69 1.27
N LYS A 7 10.14 22.69 0.38
CA LYS A 7 8.96 23.21 -0.30
C LYS A 7 8.95 22.77 -1.76
N CYS A 8 7.82 22.25 -2.22
CA CYS A 8 7.60 22.02 -3.64
C CYS A 8 7.30 23.36 -4.34
N GLY A 9 8.08 23.73 -5.36
CA GLY A 9 7.90 24.95 -6.15
C GLY A 9 6.67 24.91 -7.06
N ASP A 10 6.20 23.72 -7.44
CA ASP A 10 5.05 23.57 -8.34
C ASP A 10 3.70 23.72 -7.61
N CYS A 11 3.60 23.23 -6.37
CA CYS A 11 2.35 23.26 -5.59
C CYS A 11 2.43 23.98 -4.23
N GLY A 12 3.61 24.43 -3.81
CA GLY A 12 3.81 25.10 -2.53
C GLY A 12 3.70 24.19 -1.31
N ALA A 13 3.62 22.87 -1.48
CA ALA A 13 3.53 21.93 -0.37
C ALA A 13 4.82 21.96 0.47
N LEU A 14 4.69 22.11 1.78
CA LEU A 14 5.79 22.02 2.74
C LEU A 14 5.90 20.59 3.28
N LEU A 15 7.08 20.02 3.16
CA LEU A 15 7.44 18.62 3.39
C LEU A 15 8.46 18.56 4.53
N LYS A 16 8.28 17.62 5.46
CA LYS A 16 9.05 17.53 6.71
C LYS A 16 10.40 16.86 6.51
N SER A 17 10.54 16.02 5.49
CA SER A 17 11.75 15.25 5.23
C SER A 17 11.95 14.96 3.74
N VAL A 18 13.11 14.43 3.39
CA VAL A 18 13.48 14.06 2.02
C VAL A 18 12.60 12.91 1.51
N GLU A 19 12.27 11.96 2.38
CA GLU A 19 11.40 10.83 2.06
C GLU A 19 9.99 11.30 1.70
N GLU A 20 9.43 12.24 2.46
CA GLU A 20 8.12 12.81 2.16
C GLU A 20 8.12 13.60 0.83
N ALA A 21 9.26 14.24 0.49
CA ALA A 21 9.43 14.89 -0.79
C ALA A 21 9.50 13.91 -1.95
N GLN A 22 10.14 12.76 -1.76
CA GLN A 22 10.17 11.69 -2.75
C GLN A 22 8.77 11.10 -2.97
N GLU A 23 8.04 10.77 -1.90
CA GLU A 23 6.66 10.28 -2.01
C GLU A 23 5.76 11.31 -2.72
N HIS A 24 5.91 12.59 -2.37
CA HIS A 24 5.20 13.68 -3.04
C HIS A 24 5.57 13.75 -4.53
N ALA A 25 6.85 13.58 -4.89
CA ALA A 25 7.29 13.54 -6.28
C ALA A 25 6.66 12.37 -7.05
N GLU A 26 6.55 11.19 -6.44
CA GLU A 26 5.95 10.01 -7.05
C GLU A 26 4.42 10.17 -7.22
N LEU A 27 3.74 10.73 -6.22
CA LEU A 27 2.29 10.91 -6.22
C LEU A 27 1.83 12.05 -7.13
N THR A 28 2.56 13.17 -7.15
CA THR A 28 2.16 14.38 -7.86
C THR A 28 2.99 14.65 -9.11
N SER A 29 4.02 13.86 -9.39
CA SER A 29 4.98 14.07 -10.50
C SER A 29 5.69 15.43 -10.45
N HIS A 30 5.80 16.05 -9.27
CA HIS A 30 6.50 17.32 -9.09
C HIS A 30 7.98 17.07 -8.81
N SER A 31 8.85 17.90 -9.39
CA SER A 31 10.31 17.73 -9.30
C SER A 31 11.03 18.98 -8.80
N ASN A 32 10.34 20.12 -8.71
CA ASN A 32 10.91 21.36 -8.24
C ASN A 32 10.85 21.42 -6.71
N PHE A 33 11.90 21.00 -6.01
CA PHE A 33 12.00 21.11 -4.55
C PHE A 33 13.05 22.15 -4.17
N SER A 34 12.72 23.02 -3.22
CA SER A 34 13.64 23.99 -2.65
C SER A 34 13.62 23.93 -1.13
N GLU A 35 14.75 24.23 -0.50
CA GLU A 35 14.82 24.33 0.95
C GLU A 35 14.04 25.56 1.45
N SER A 36 13.31 25.39 2.55
CA SER A 36 12.59 26.46 3.23
C SER A 36 12.97 26.51 4.71
N THR A 37 13.03 27.71 5.26
CA THR A 37 13.24 27.95 6.70
C THR A 37 11.92 27.87 7.49
N GLU A 38 10.79 27.64 6.81
CA GLU A 38 9.47 27.53 7.42
C GLU A 38 9.26 26.13 8.01
N ALA A 39 9.05 26.03 9.32
CA ALA A 39 8.76 24.74 9.97
C ALA A 39 7.36 24.23 9.59
N VAL A 40 7.24 22.95 9.24
CA VAL A 40 5.94 22.35 8.94
C VAL A 40 5.11 22.21 10.23
N LEU A 41 3.93 22.80 10.26
CA LEU A 41 2.99 22.66 11.38
C LEU A 41 2.59 21.18 11.56
N ASN A 42 2.78 20.65 12.77
CA ASN A 42 2.47 19.27 13.13
C ASN A 42 1.57 19.26 14.37
N LEU A 43 0.30 19.59 14.16
CA LEU A 43 -0.74 19.57 15.18
C LEU A 43 -1.29 18.17 15.30
N VAL A 44 -1.03 17.46 16.40
CA VAL A 44 -1.58 16.11 16.60
C VAL A 44 -2.75 16.18 17.58
N CYS A 45 -3.90 15.69 17.17
CA CYS A 45 -5.04 15.57 18.07
C CYS A 45 -4.73 14.60 19.23
N SER A 46 -4.93 15.02 20.48
CA SER A 46 -4.64 14.19 21.67
C SER A 46 -5.56 12.97 21.75
N SER A 47 -6.82 13.12 21.32
CA SER A 47 -7.85 12.10 21.49
C SER A 47 -7.80 11.00 20.42
N CYS A 48 -7.30 11.30 19.21
CA CYS A 48 -7.28 10.32 18.11
C CYS A 48 -5.96 10.23 17.35
N GLY A 49 -4.94 10.98 17.75
CA GLY A 49 -3.60 10.92 17.17
C GLY A 49 -3.50 11.37 15.71
N LYS A 50 -4.57 11.96 15.14
CA LYS A 50 -4.55 12.38 13.73
C LYS A 50 -3.67 13.63 13.59
N PRO A 51 -2.62 13.58 12.75
CA PRO A 51 -1.82 14.76 12.44
C PRO A 51 -2.62 15.68 11.50
N CYS A 52 -2.71 16.94 11.89
CA CYS A 52 -3.27 18.04 11.14
C CYS A 52 -2.10 18.95 10.76
N ARG A 53 -1.92 19.17 9.46
CA ARG A 53 -0.77 19.89 8.90
C ARG A 53 -1.05 21.39 8.76
N SER A 54 -2.31 21.80 8.93
CA SER A 54 -2.78 23.17 8.79
C SER A 54 -3.89 23.51 9.80
N LYS A 55 -4.10 24.82 10.00
CA LYS A 55 -5.20 25.32 10.83
C LYS A 55 -6.56 24.85 10.32
N ILE A 56 -6.76 24.90 9.00
CA ILE A 56 -7.98 24.44 8.32
C ILE A 56 -8.24 22.95 8.60
N GLU A 57 -7.21 22.10 8.57
CA GLU A 57 -7.36 20.68 8.89
C GLU A 57 -7.72 20.45 10.35
N SER A 58 -7.11 21.19 11.29
CA SER A 58 -7.49 21.11 12.71
C SER A 58 -8.93 21.57 12.95
N ASP A 59 -9.41 22.60 12.23
CA ASP A 59 -10.79 23.08 12.32
C ASP A 59 -11.78 22.09 11.70
N LEU A 60 -11.45 21.50 10.55
CA LEU A 60 -12.26 20.42 9.94
C LEU A 60 -12.28 19.17 10.82
N HIS A 61 -11.15 18.85 11.45
CA HIS A 61 -11.04 17.76 12.41
C HIS A 61 -11.97 17.99 13.60
N THR A 62 -11.89 19.18 14.19
CA THR A 62 -12.77 19.60 15.29
C THR A 62 -14.24 19.51 14.90
N LYS A 63 -14.62 20.02 13.71
CA LYS A 63 -16.02 19.98 13.23
C LYS A 63 -16.53 18.57 12.95
N ARG A 64 -15.67 17.67 12.46
CA ARG A 64 -16.07 16.33 12.03
C ARG A 64 -16.02 15.30 13.16
N THR A 65 -15.15 15.49 14.13
CA THR A 65 -14.91 14.52 15.23
C THR A 65 -15.23 15.06 16.61
N GLY A 66 -15.35 16.37 16.78
CA GLY A 66 -15.59 17.01 18.07
C GLY A 66 -14.33 17.14 18.94
N HIS A 67 -13.17 16.66 18.50
CA HIS A 67 -11.94 16.78 19.26
C HIS A 67 -11.35 18.18 19.15
N THR A 68 -11.13 18.84 20.29
CA THR A 68 -10.64 20.22 20.38
C THR A 68 -9.20 20.32 20.89
N GLU A 69 -8.65 19.22 21.38
CA GLU A 69 -7.32 19.18 21.98
C GLU A 69 -6.25 18.78 20.95
N PHE A 70 -5.37 19.71 20.62
CA PHE A 70 -4.25 19.50 19.71
C PHE A 70 -2.94 19.81 20.42
N ILE A 71 -1.95 18.95 20.23
CA ILE A 71 -0.59 19.11 20.73
C ILE A 71 0.29 19.55 19.56
N ASP A 72 0.88 20.74 19.69
CA ASP A 72 1.87 21.27 18.75
C ASP A 72 3.21 20.55 18.92
N LYS A 73 3.48 19.57 18.06
CA LYS A 73 4.78 18.87 18.00
C LYS A 73 5.75 19.53 17.01
N THR A 74 5.53 20.80 16.70
CA THR A 74 6.28 21.59 15.71
C THR A 74 7.76 21.75 16.06
N LEU A 75 8.07 21.79 17.36
CA LEU A 75 9.44 21.97 17.85
C LEU A 75 10.28 20.69 17.84
N GLU A 76 9.66 19.50 17.93
CA GLU A 76 10.40 18.23 17.85
C GLU A 76 10.73 17.80 16.41
N ALA A 77 9.95 18.27 15.43
CA ALA A 77 10.19 18.01 14.01
C ALA A 77 11.22 18.96 13.37
N ALA A 78 11.68 19.98 14.10
CA ALA A 78 12.63 20.98 13.60
C ALA A 78 14.11 20.56 13.73
N LYS A 79 14.39 19.26 13.90
CA LYS A 79 15.78 18.77 13.83
C LYS A 79 16.30 19.00 12.41
N PRO A 80 17.44 19.69 12.25
CA PRO A 80 17.97 19.98 10.93
C PRO A 80 18.25 18.68 10.18
N ILE A 81 17.82 18.62 8.93
CA ILE A 81 18.07 17.51 8.02
C ILE A 81 19.58 17.46 7.77
N SER A 82 20.30 16.50 8.39
CA SER A 82 21.72 16.28 8.12
C SER A 82 21.88 15.42 6.87
N LEU A 83 22.23 16.06 5.76
CA LEU A 83 22.67 15.38 4.55
C LEU A 83 24.17 15.07 4.65
N GLU A 84 24.53 14.02 5.37
CA GLU A 84 25.88 13.46 5.31
C GLU A 84 25.81 12.01 4.84
N VAL A 85 25.92 11.87 3.52
CA VAL A 85 26.35 10.64 2.85
C VAL A 85 27.83 10.43 3.20
N PRO A 86 28.26 9.33 3.84
CA PRO A 86 29.67 8.99 3.96
C PRO A 86 30.24 8.69 2.57
N LYS A 87 30.84 9.70 1.94
CA LYS A 87 31.71 9.57 0.78
C LYS A 87 33.04 8.98 1.23
N VAL A 88 33.18 7.65 1.19
CA VAL A 88 34.49 7.00 1.31
C VAL A 88 35.08 6.85 -0.08
N ALA A 89 35.80 7.89 -0.50
CA ALA A 89 36.87 7.77 -1.48
C ALA A 89 38.17 7.57 -0.70
N LYS A 90 38.80 6.40 -0.86
CA LYS A 90 40.24 6.20 -0.68
C LYS A 90 40.74 5.19 -1.70
N GLU A 91 41.29 5.71 -2.79
CA GLU A 91 42.28 5.03 -3.60
C GLU A 91 43.66 5.18 -2.95
N SER A 92 44.41 4.09 -2.80
CA SER A 92 45.88 4.02 -2.97
C SER A 92 46.35 2.56 -2.89
N GLU A 93 46.54 1.98 -4.09
CA GLU A 93 47.68 1.15 -4.54
C GLU A 93 48.47 0.29 -3.51
N GLU A 94 48.38 -1.02 -3.75
CA GLU A 94 49.44 -2.02 -3.97
C GLU A 94 50.49 -2.38 -2.88
N ALA A 95 50.35 -3.65 -2.44
CA ALA A 95 51.36 -4.67 -2.09
C ALA A 95 52.45 -4.39 -1.03
N ILE A 96 52.42 -5.18 0.06
CA ILE A 96 53.45 -6.22 0.33
C ILE A 96 52.93 -7.30 1.29
N ALA A 97 53.47 -8.50 1.08
CA ALA A 97 53.02 -9.78 1.56
C ALA A 97 53.49 -10.20 2.97
N ALA A 98 52.94 -11.35 3.39
CA ALA A 98 53.46 -12.32 4.36
C ALA A 98 53.03 -12.17 5.84
N GLY A 99 51.82 -12.66 6.13
CA GLY A 99 51.60 -13.84 6.98
C GLY A 99 51.95 -13.77 8.47
N SER A 100 50.93 -13.68 9.32
CA SER A 100 50.75 -14.60 10.46
C SER A 100 49.43 -14.35 11.19
N THR A 101 48.64 -15.42 11.26
CA THR A 101 47.73 -15.82 12.34
C THR A 101 46.56 -14.90 12.73
N SER A 102 45.37 -15.23 12.21
CA SER A 102 44.11 -15.03 12.93
C SER A 102 43.01 -15.92 12.32
N GLU A 103 42.81 -17.10 12.88
CA GLU A 103 41.47 -17.66 13.08
C GLU A 103 40.95 -17.17 14.45
N PRO A 104 39.64 -17.20 14.77
CA PRO A 104 38.52 -17.75 14.00
C PRO A 104 37.29 -16.81 13.94
N GLU A 105 36.66 -16.60 12.78
CA GLU A 105 35.24 -16.20 12.75
C GLU A 105 34.49 -17.06 11.74
N GLU A 106 33.86 -18.08 12.29
CA GLU A 106 32.98 -19.04 11.64
C GLU A 106 31.72 -18.31 11.14
N MET A 107 31.73 -17.90 9.87
CA MET A 107 30.56 -17.38 9.18
C MET A 107 29.62 -18.54 8.85
N VAL A 108 28.54 -18.66 9.61
CA VAL A 108 27.56 -19.74 9.47
C VAL A 108 26.60 -19.45 8.32
N VAL A 109 26.61 -20.37 7.36
CA VAL A 109 25.68 -20.45 6.22
C VAL A 109 24.24 -20.66 6.76
N PRO A 110 23.23 -19.90 6.28
CA PRO A 110 21.83 -20.17 6.64
C PRO A 110 21.46 -21.62 6.34
N GLU A 111 20.55 -22.21 7.13
CA GLU A 111 20.08 -23.57 6.90
C GLU A 111 19.17 -23.63 5.65
N VAL A 112 19.81 -23.72 4.48
CA VAL A 112 19.17 -23.92 3.18
C VAL A 112 19.16 -25.40 2.80
N ASP A 113 18.08 -25.85 2.18
CA ASP A 113 17.95 -27.21 1.70
C ASP A 113 19.00 -27.52 0.62
N LYS A 114 19.96 -28.37 0.97
CA LYS A 114 21.10 -28.75 0.10
C LYS A 114 20.66 -29.25 -1.28
N LYS A 115 19.50 -29.93 -1.35
CA LYS A 115 18.94 -30.43 -2.61
C LYS A 115 18.53 -29.30 -3.57
N LEU A 116 17.84 -28.28 -3.05
CA LEU A 116 17.42 -27.13 -3.84
C LEU A 116 18.63 -26.28 -4.25
N LEU A 117 19.64 -26.21 -3.38
CA LEU A 117 20.88 -25.51 -3.66
C LEU A 117 21.69 -26.19 -4.78
N GLU A 118 21.88 -27.51 -4.71
CA GLU A 118 22.56 -28.29 -5.76
C GLU A 118 21.84 -28.18 -7.12
N GLU A 119 20.50 -28.20 -7.14
CA GLU A 119 19.72 -28.04 -8.37
C GLU A 119 19.87 -26.64 -8.98
N LEU A 120 19.88 -25.57 -8.17
CA LEU A 120 20.14 -24.20 -8.64
C LEU A 120 21.58 -24.00 -9.11
N GLU A 121 22.55 -24.64 -8.45
CA GLU A 121 23.95 -24.66 -8.90
C GLU A 121 24.10 -25.42 -10.22
N ALA A 122 23.37 -26.53 -10.40
CA ALA A 122 23.35 -27.28 -11.65
C ALA A 122 22.73 -26.47 -12.81
N MET A 123 21.83 -25.53 -12.51
CA MET A 123 21.29 -24.55 -13.46
C MET A 123 22.24 -23.38 -13.75
N GLY A 124 23.34 -23.25 -13.01
CA GLY A 124 24.37 -22.22 -13.21
C GLY A 124 24.16 -20.96 -12.38
N PHE A 125 23.31 -20.98 -11.36
CA PHE A 125 23.21 -19.85 -10.42
C PHE A 125 24.35 -19.89 -9.39
N PRO A 126 25.00 -18.76 -9.08
CA PRO A 126 26.01 -18.70 -8.02
C PRO A 126 25.44 -19.14 -6.67
N THR A 127 26.23 -19.86 -5.87
CA THR A 127 25.83 -20.37 -4.54
C THR A 127 25.29 -19.26 -3.62
N ALA A 128 25.88 -18.05 -3.67
CA ALA A 128 25.43 -16.89 -2.91
C ALA A 128 23.99 -16.48 -3.29
N ARG A 129 23.72 -16.41 -4.60
CA ARG A 129 22.42 -16.07 -5.17
C ARG A 129 21.38 -17.15 -4.88
N ALA A 130 21.74 -18.42 -5.05
CA ALA A 130 20.89 -19.57 -4.76
C ALA A 130 20.50 -19.63 -3.28
N THR A 131 21.46 -19.45 -2.37
CA THR A 131 21.23 -19.41 -0.92
C THR A 131 20.25 -18.30 -0.55
N ARG A 132 20.45 -17.11 -1.13
CA ARG A 132 19.58 -15.96 -0.91
C ARG A 132 18.16 -16.23 -1.40
N ALA A 133 18.02 -16.77 -2.61
CA ALA A 133 16.74 -17.11 -3.20
C ALA A 133 15.97 -18.17 -2.43
N ILE A 134 16.65 -19.22 -1.96
CA ILE A 134 16.04 -20.27 -1.13
C ILE A 134 15.56 -19.66 0.20
N HIS A 135 16.40 -18.82 0.81
CA HIS A 135 16.07 -18.14 2.06
C HIS A 135 14.85 -17.20 1.95
N PHE A 136 14.78 -16.39 0.89
CA PHE A 136 13.65 -15.46 0.69
C PHE A 136 12.39 -16.14 0.13
N SER A 137 12.53 -17.26 -0.59
CA SER A 137 11.40 -18.10 -1.01
C SER A 137 10.87 -19.01 0.12
N GLY A 138 11.53 -19.00 1.28
CA GLY A 138 11.12 -19.74 2.48
C GLY A 138 11.27 -21.25 2.36
N ASN A 139 12.25 -21.72 1.58
CA ASN A 139 12.54 -23.15 1.37
C ASN A 139 11.34 -23.98 0.86
N THR A 140 10.40 -23.36 0.13
CA THR A 140 9.12 -24.00 -0.24
C THR A 140 9.20 -24.87 -1.49
N SER A 141 9.89 -24.41 -2.54
CA SER A 141 10.11 -25.15 -3.78
C SER A 141 11.25 -24.55 -4.62
N LEU A 142 11.81 -25.34 -5.56
CA LEU A 142 12.80 -24.84 -6.51
C LEU A 142 12.25 -23.71 -7.39
N GLU A 143 11.03 -23.89 -7.91
CA GLU A 143 10.40 -22.90 -8.79
C GLU A 143 10.17 -21.56 -8.09
N ALA A 144 9.84 -21.56 -6.80
CA ALA A 144 9.71 -20.33 -6.01
C ALA A 144 11.05 -19.62 -5.84
N ALA A 145 12.14 -20.37 -5.62
CA ALA A 145 13.48 -19.81 -5.57
C ALA A 145 13.90 -19.22 -6.93
N VAL A 146 13.63 -19.93 -8.05
CA VAL A 146 13.91 -19.42 -9.40
C VAL A 146 13.10 -18.16 -9.70
N ASN A 147 11.81 -18.12 -9.36
CA ASN A 147 10.98 -16.93 -9.54
C ASN A 147 11.54 -15.73 -8.77
N TRP A 148 12.00 -15.95 -7.54
CA TRP A 148 12.65 -14.90 -6.74
C TRP A 148 13.94 -14.39 -7.40
N VAL A 149 14.78 -15.30 -7.93
CA VAL A 149 16.00 -14.92 -8.65
C VAL A 149 15.68 -14.03 -9.85
N VAL A 150 14.70 -14.41 -10.66
CA VAL A 150 14.30 -13.67 -11.87
C VAL A 150 13.72 -12.31 -11.52
N GLU A 151 12.91 -12.22 -10.47
CA GLU A 151 12.33 -10.94 -10.03
C GLU A 151 13.39 -9.94 -9.56
N HIS A 152 14.53 -10.43 -9.06
CA HIS A 152 15.56 -9.60 -8.49
C HIS A 152 16.81 -9.50 -9.36
N GLU A 153 16.97 -10.27 -10.45
CA GLU A 153 18.24 -10.47 -11.22
C GLU A 153 18.97 -9.21 -11.68
N ALA A 154 18.28 -8.07 -11.76
CA ALA A 154 18.82 -6.78 -12.17
C ALA A 154 19.53 -6.01 -11.03
N ASP A 155 19.43 -6.48 -9.78
CA ASP A 155 20.05 -5.84 -8.63
C ASP A 155 21.57 -6.17 -8.57
N PRO A 156 22.46 -5.17 -8.55
CA PRO A 156 23.91 -5.38 -8.52
C PRO A 156 24.41 -6.05 -7.22
N ASP A 157 23.57 -6.13 -6.19
CA ASP A 157 23.88 -6.69 -4.88
C ASP A 157 23.42 -8.15 -4.70
N ILE A 158 22.89 -8.81 -5.74
CA ILE A 158 22.39 -10.19 -5.63
C ILE A 158 23.51 -11.21 -5.41
N ASP A 159 24.63 -10.98 -6.10
CA ASP A 159 25.80 -11.86 -6.01
C ASP A 159 26.65 -11.57 -4.78
N GLN A 160 26.33 -10.50 -4.03
CA GLN A 160 26.93 -10.29 -2.73
C GLN A 160 26.37 -11.30 -1.73
N MET A 161 27.28 -12.07 -1.13
CA MET A 161 26.95 -13.07 -0.12
C MET A 161 26.18 -12.39 1.03
N PRO A 162 24.92 -12.81 1.29
CA PRO A 162 24.09 -12.15 2.28
C PRO A 162 24.66 -12.41 3.68
N MET A 163 25.29 -11.39 4.27
CA MET A 163 25.65 -11.38 5.68
C MET A 163 24.37 -11.09 6.47
N VAL A 164 23.74 -12.13 6.99
CA VAL A 164 22.61 -12.00 7.91
C VAL A 164 23.10 -12.30 9.34
N PRO A 165 22.92 -11.38 10.31
CA PRO A 165 23.13 -11.68 11.71
C PRO A 165 22.24 -12.86 12.14
N VAL A 166 22.86 -13.89 12.73
CA VAL A 166 22.19 -15.01 13.38
C VAL A 166 21.44 -14.48 14.60
N ASN A 167 20.24 -13.95 14.40
CA ASN A 167 19.20 -14.03 15.42
C ASN A 167 17.82 -13.82 14.82
N ARG A 168 17.17 -14.93 14.43
CA ARG A 168 15.72 -15.10 14.52
C ARG A 168 15.34 -16.57 14.29
N HIS A 169 15.75 -17.47 15.19
CA HIS A 169 14.92 -18.57 15.71
C HIS A 169 15.75 -19.47 16.65
N VAL A 170 15.64 -19.25 17.96
CA VAL A 170 15.42 -20.40 18.85
C VAL A 170 13.95 -20.37 19.17
N GLU A 171 13.16 -21.07 18.35
CA GLU A 171 11.93 -21.68 18.81
C GLU A 171 11.53 -22.80 17.84
N ALA A 172 12.36 -23.83 17.79
CA ALA A 172 11.86 -25.19 17.62
C ALA A 172 11.53 -25.73 19.02
N SER A 173 10.39 -25.32 19.54
CA SER A 173 9.66 -26.09 20.54
C SER A 173 8.18 -25.79 20.35
N LYS A 174 7.46 -26.81 19.89
CA LYS A 174 6.00 -26.86 19.94
C LYS A 174 5.53 -26.39 21.33
N PRO A 175 4.60 -25.43 21.42
CA PRO A 175 3.34 -25.70 22.05
C PRO A 175 2.44 -26.23 20.94
N SER A 176 1.92 -27.44 21.13
CA SER A 176 0.76 -27.88 20.37
C SER A 176 -0.32 -26.81 20.56
N LEU A 177 -0.49 -25.92 19.58
CA LEU A 177 -1.68 -25.08 19.50
C LEU A 177 -2.86 -26.03 19.66
N THR A 178 -3.68 -25.76 20.65
CA THR A 178 -4.88 -26.57 20.85
C THR A 178 -5.70 -26.49 19.56
N PRO A 179 -6.38 -27.57 19.13
CA PRO A 179 -7.19 -27.56 17.91
C PRO A 179 -8.20 -26.39 17.88
N GLU A 180 -8.60 -25.92 19.06
CA GLU A 180 -9.47 -24.78 19.28
C GLU A 180 -8.83 -23.43 18.88
N GLU A 181 -7.55 -23.19 19.20
CA GLU A 181 -6.87 -21.93 18.86
C GLU A 181 -6.62 -21.77 17.36
N MET A 182 -6.28 -22.86 16.67
CA MET A 182 -6.15 -22.87 15.21
C MET A 182 -7.51 -22.64 14.53
N LYS A 183 -8.58 -23.22 15.08
CA LYS A 183 -9.94 -23.04 14.56
C LYS A 183 -10.43 -21.61 14.77
N LEU A 184 -10.12 -20.99 15.91
CA LEU A 184 -10.41 -19.59 16.20
C LEU A 184 -9.66 -18.66 15.25
N LYS A 185 -8.36 -18.87 15.03
CA LYS A 185 -7.56 -18.04 14.12
C LYS A 185 -8.01 -18.20 12.65
N ALA A 186 -8.38 -19.41 12.23
CA ALA A 186 -8.97 -19.65 10.91
C ALA A 186 -10.38 -19.04 10.77
N GLN A 187 -11.17 -19.04 11.85
CA GLN A 187 -12.49 -18.40 11.87
C GLN A 187 -12.38 -16.87 11.87
N GLU A 188 -11.36 -16.31 12.52
CA GLU A 188 -11.09 -14.87 12.52
C GLU A 188 -10.64 -14.37 11.13
N LEU A 189 -9.77 -15.11 10.44
CA LEU A 189 -9.42 -14.81 9.05
C LEU A 189 -10.65 -14.85 8.12
N ARG A 190 -11.50 -15.87 8.25
CA ARG A 190 -12.78 -15.95 7.52
C ARG A 190 -13.75 -14.82 7.88
N GLN A 191 -13.80 -14.40 9.14
CA GLN A 191 -14.62 -13.25 9.56
C GLN A 191 -14.08 -11.93 9.02
N ARG A 192 -12.76 -11.79 8.88
CA ARG A 192 -12.13 -10.61 8.30
C ARG A 192 -12.42 -10.49 6.80
N GLU A 193 -12.36 -11.61 6.07
CA GLU A 193 -12.73 -11.69 4.65
C GLU A 193 -14.24 -11.50 4.43
N GLY A 194 -15.06 -12.17 5.25
CA GLY A 194 -16.52 -12.07 5.20
C GLY A 194 -17.07 -10.72 5.67
N GLY A 195 -16.36 -10.01 6.55
CA GLY A 195 -16.72 -8.67 7.03
C GLY A 195 -16.69 -7.62 5.93
N SER A 196 -15.70 -7.71 5.04
CA SER A 196 -15.57 -6.82 3.88
C SER A 196 -16.71 -7.04 2.87
N LEU A 197 -16.96 -8.31 2.51
CA LEU A 197 -18.07 -8.69 1.62
C LEU A 197 -19.44 -8.34 2.24
N GLY A 198 -19.61 -8.57 3.53
CA GLY A 198 -20.84 -8.28 4.26
C GLY A 198 -21.10 -6.77 4.46
N CYS A 199 -20.05 -5.94 4.54
CA CYS A 199 -20.18 -4.49 4.55
C CYS A 199 -20.61 -3.97 3.17
N HIS A 200 -19.96 -4.44 2.10
CA HIS A 200 -20.35 -4.11 0.73
C HIS A 200 -21.79 -4.53 0.42
N GLN A 201 -22.17 -5.75 0.81
CA GLN A 201 -23.53 -6.26 0.60
C GLN A 201 -24.58 -5.51 1.42
N ARG A 202 -24.26 -5.09 2.66
CA ARG A 202 -25.14 -4.20 3.45
C ARG A 202 -25.33 -2.84 2.82
N SER A 203 -24.27 -2.24 2.28
CA SER A 203 -24.34 -0.97 1.56
C SER A 203 -25.22 -1.08 0.31
N LEU A 204 -25.04 -2.14 -0.48
CA LEU A 204 -25.88 -2.43 -1.64
C LEU A 204 -27.35 -2.64 -1.24
N GLN A 205 -27.61 -3.37 -0.15
CA GLN A 205 -28.96 -3.61 0.33
C GLN A 205 -29.63 -2.31 0.83
N GLN A 206 -28.89 -1.44 1.53
CA GLN A 206 -29.37 -0.12 1.92
C GLN A 206 -29.70 0.74 0.70
N HIS A 207 -28.82 0.79 -0.30
CA HIS A 207 -29.07 1.51 -1.55
C HIS A 207 -30.31 0.95 -2.28
N ARG A 208 -30.47 -0.37 -2.33
CA ARG A 208 -31.68 -1.02 -2.89
C ARG A 208 -32.94 -0.66 -2.11
N ASN A 209 -32.87 -0.62 -0.77
CA ASN A 209 -33.98 -0.24 0.09
C ASN A 209 -34.35 1.24 -0.03
N LEU A 210 -33.40 2.13 -0.34
CA LEU A 210 -33.66 3.55 -0.62
C LEU A 210 -34.26 3.74 -2.02
N LEU A 211 -33.75 3.02 -3.02
CA LEU A 211 -34.23 3.12 -4.40
C LEU A 211 -35.58 2.43 -4.62
N HIS A 212 -35.90 1.37 -3.87
CA HIS A 212 -37.13 0.60 -4.09
C HIS A 212 -38.43 1.39 -3.81
N PRO A 213 -38.56 2.21 -2.75
CA PRO A 213 -39.68 3.12 -2.55
C PRO A 213 -39.76 4.20 -3.64
N LEU A 214 -38.62 4.77 -4.04
CA LEU A 214 -38.56 5.77 -5.12
C LEU A 214 -39.01 5.17 -6.46
N TRP A 215 -38.57 3.95 -6.75
CA TRP A 215 -38.98 3.20 -7.93
C TRP A 215 -40.46 2.85 -7.88
N ARG A 216 -41.00 2.41 -6.72
CA ARG A 216 -42.44 2.19 -6.53
C ARG A 216 -43.24 3.47 -6.73
N ARG A 217 -42.79 4.60 -6.20
CA ARG A 217 -43.45 5.90 -6.32
C ARG A 217 -43.44 6.42 -7.76
N LYS A 218 -42.30 6.26 -8.46
CA LYS A 218 -42.15 6.63 -9.88
C LYS A 218 -42.99 5.72 -10.79
N ARG A 219 -43.05 4.41 -10.48
CA ARG A 219 -43.91 3.44 -11.17
C ARG A 219 -45.39 3.73 -10.96
N ALA A 220 -45.80 4.07 -9.73
CA ALA A 220 -47.17 4.49 -9.41
C ALA A 220 -47.53 5.80 -10.12
N HIS A 221 -46.60 6.76 -10.19
CA HIS A 221 -46.81 8.02 -10.92
C HIS A 221 -46.94 7.82 -12.44
N CYS A 222 -46.20 6.86 -13.01
CA CYS A 222 -46.40 6.43 -14.40
C CYS A 222 -47.73 5.68 -14.61
N GLN A 223 -48.16 4.83 -13.67
CA GLN A 223 -49.42 4.07 -13.76
C GLN A 223 -50.67 4.95 -13.57
N LEU A 224 -50.58 6.00 -12.75
CA LEU A 224 -51.70 6.91 -12.48
C LEU A 224 -51.81 8.07 -13.48
N GLY A 225 -50.94 8.13 -14.50
CA GLY A 225 -51.04 9.09 -15.60
C GLY A 225 -51.07 10.56 -15.18
N LEU A 226 -50.53 10.91 -14.01
CA LEU A 226 -50.58 12.28 -13.47
C LEU A 226 -49.59 13.17 -14.21
N PRO A 227 -50.05 14.20 -14.96
CA PRO A 227 -49.17 15.07 -15.71
C PRO A 227 -48.91 16.31 -14.86
N GLN A 228 -47.88 16.32 -14.02
CA GLN A 228 -47.46 17.61 -13.43
C GLN A 228 -45.94 17.78 -13.35
N ARG A 229 -45.50 18.84 -14.06
CA ARG A 229 -44.21 19.52 -14.01
C ARG A 229 -43.02 18.83 -14.69
N LEU A 230 -43.19 18.58 -15.99
CA LEU A 230 -42.12 18.76 -16.97
C LEU A 230 -41.72 20.24 -17.02
N ASN A 231 -40.63 20.61 -16.35
CA ASN A 231 -39.84 21.76 -16.81
C ASN A 231 -38.32 21.62 -16.62
N LYS A 232 -37.83 20.41 -16.30
CA LYS A 232 -36.39 20.09 -16.32
C LYS A 232 -36.02 18.73 -16.95
N CYS A 233 -36.99 17.94 -17.39
CA CYS A 233 -36.74 16.64 -18.03
C CYS A 233 -36.95 16.62 -19.56
N ALA A 234 -37.27 17.77 -20.17
CA ALA A 234 -37.58 17.84 -21.61
C ALA A 234 -36.40 17.50 -22.53
N ASN A 235 -35.16 17.49 -22.03
CA ASN A 235 -33.98 17.05 -22.82
C ASN A 235 -33.65 15.55 -22.71
N VAL A 236 -34.38 14.76 -21.92
CA VAL A 236 -34.11 13.30 -21.76
C VAL A 236 -35.16 12.42 -22.44
N CYS A 237 -36.29 13.00 -22.86
CA CYS A 237 -37.37 12.27 -23.54
C CYS A 237 -37.65 12.83 -24.94
N ASP A 238 -36.62 13.16 -25.71
CA ASP A 238 -36.77 13.33 -27.16
C ASP A 238 -36.75 11.93 -27.82
N PRO A 239 -37.84 11.47 -28.46
CA PRO A 239 -37.89 10.17 -29.13
C PRO A 239 -36.98 10.08 -30.37
N SER A 240 -36.48 11.21 -30.89
CA SER A 240 -35.50 11.25 -31.97
C SER A 240 -34.07 11.05 -31.49
N SER A 241 -33.78 11.23 -30.19
CA SER A 241 -32.43 11.06 -29.65
C SER A 241 -31.95 9.60 -29.73
N LYS A 242 -30.73 9.41 -30.22
CA LYS A 242 -30.10 8.08 -30.41
C LYS A 242 -30.06 7.29 -29.10
N ILE A 243 -29.91 7.99 -27.96
CA ILE A 243 -29.86 7.39 -26.62
C ILE A 243 -31.21 6.76 -26.26
N THR A 244 -32.32 7.43 -26.55
CA THR A 244 -33.67 6.95 -26.27
C THR A 244 -34.00 5.70 -27.11
N ARG A 245 -33.58 5.68 -28.39
CA ARG A 245 -33.71 4.50 -29.27
C ARG A 245 -32.86 3.32 -28.79
N MET A 246 -31.66 3.58 -28.29
CA MET A 246 -30.76 2.56 -27.78
C MET A 246 -31.29 1.94 -26.48
N MET A 247 -31.82 2.75 -25.56
CA MET A 247 -32.46 2.26 -24.32
C MET A 247 -33.74 1.46 -24.61
N MET A 248 -34.56 1.88 -25.58
CA MET A 248 -35.76 1.13 -25.98
C MET A 248 -35.43 -0.21 -26.65
N ARG A 249 -34.37 -0.28 -27.47
CA ARG A 249 -33.89 -1.56 -28.05
C ARG A 249 -33.39 -2.50 -26.96
N LYS A 250 -32.57 -2.00 -26.03
CA LYS A 250 -32.02 -2.81 -24.93
C LYS A 250 -33.11 -3.29 -23.97
N SER A 251 -34.15 -2.48 -23.74
CA SER A 251 -35.33 -2.90 -22.98
C SER A 251 -36.14 -3.98 -23.70
N ARG A 252 -36.28 -3.92 -25.03
CA ARG A 252 -36.96 -4.98 -25.80
C ARG A 252 -36.16 -6.28 -25.84
N GLU A 253 -34.84 -6.21 -25.93
CA GLU A 253 -33.95 -7.38 -25.85
C GLU A 253 -34.02 -8.03 -24.46
N HIS A 254 -34.00 -7.23 -23.39
CA HIS A 254 -34.12 -7.74 -22.03
C HIS A 254 -35.50 -8.37 -21.76
N SER A 255 -36.58 -7.80 -22.32
CA SER A 255 -37.91 -8.41 -22.27
C SER A 255 -38.06 -9.67 -23.11
N ARG A 256 -37.33 -9.80 -24.24
CA ARG A 256 -37.29 -11.05 -25.03
C ARG A 256 -36.54 -12.16 -24.31
N LEU A 257 -35.45 -11.84 -23.61
CA LEU A 257 -34.68 -12.79 -22.81
C LEU A 257 -35.48 -13.32 -21.61
N PHE A 258 -36.39 -12.51 -21.06
CA PHE A 258 -37.26 -12.90 -19.94
C PHE A 258 -38.49 -13.74 -20.34
N LEU A 259 -38.81 -13.83 -21.64
CA LEU A 259 -39.95 -14.62 -22.15
C LEU A 259 -39.53 -15.99 -22.71
N HIS A 260 -38.24 -16.32 -22.66
CA HIS A 260 -37.69 -17.56 -23.22
C HIS A 260 -36.91 -18.41 -22.19
N THR A 261 -37.17 -18.17 -20.90
CA THR A 261 -36.79 -19.00 -19.75
C THR A 261 -38.06 -19.44 -19.04
#